data_AF-A0A822BHS1-F1
#
_entry.id   AF-A0A822BHS1-F1
#
_cell.length_a   1.000
_cell.length_b   1.000
_cell.length_c   1.000
_cell.angle_alpha   90.00
_cell.angle_beta   90.00
_cell.angle_gamma   90.00
#
_symmetry.space_group_name_H-M   'P 1'
#
loop_
_entity.id
_entity.type
_entity.pdbx_description
1 polymer ?
#
loop_
_entity_poly.entity_id
_entity_poly.type
_entity_poly.pdbx_seq_one_letter_code
_entity_poly.pdbx_strand_id
1 'polypeptide(L)'
;MPIATLSTVADHEKLYRNCVPQKNPSSYPLVPNHTHFILLDDKCDANGETWKRYGYPVQADLTIQLRAEIEQEARCSSHYRQNYTIPIIQILIEGGPSSLLTVVEAVMHETPVVVIEGTGRAANFIAKAYRALYGNQTTYIPPVDNNANL
;
A
#
# COMPACT_ATOMS: atom_id res chain seq x y z
N MET A 1 -8.18 -1.25 -4.98
CA MET A 1 -8.63 0.15 -5.05
C MET A 1 -7.41 1.05 -4.90
N PRO A 2 -7.12 1.95 -5.85
CA PRO A 2 -6.03 2.92 -5.74
C PRO A 2 -6.32 3.97 -4.65
N ILE A 3 -5.30 4.25 -3.84
CA ILE A 3 -5.24 5.38 -2.92
C ILE A 3 -4.11 6.29 -3.42
N ALA A 4 -4.41 7.57 -3.61
CA ALA A 4 -3.45 8.55 -4.12
C ALA A 4 -3.59 9.87 -3.37
N THR A 5 -2.53 10.68 -3.35
CA THR A 5 -2.60 12.03 -2.80
C THR A 5 -3.11 13.01 -3.85
N LEU A 6 -4.09 13.82 -3.45
CA LEU A 6 -4.82 14.73 -4.33
C LEU A 6 -3.91 15.74 -5.04
N SER A 7 -2.91 16.33 -4.36
CA SER A 7 -1.96 17.26 -4.99
C SER A 7 -1.03 16.63 -6.04
N THR A 8 -0.87 15.31 -6.02
CA THR A 8 -0.05 14.58 -7.00
C THR A 8 -0.84 14.16 -8.23
N VAL A 9 -2.16 14.33 -8.22
CA VAL A 9 -3.03 14.01 -9.35
C VAL A 9 -2.96 15.13 -10.40
N ALA A 10 -2.73 14.74 -11.65
CA ALA A 10 -2.73 15.66 -12.78
C ALA A 10 -4.13 16.22 -13.00
N ASP A 11 -4.20 17.51 -13.33
CA ASP A 11 -5.44 18.26 -13.53
C ASP A 11 -6.44 18.16 -12.35
N HIS A 12 -5.93 17.96 -11.13
CA HIS A 12 -6.77 17.83 -9.93
C HIS A 12 -7.67 19.05 -9.69
N GLU A 13 -7.33 20.23 -10.22
CA GLU A 13 -8.19 21.42 -10.19
C GLU A 13 -9.57 21.19 -10.80
N LYS A 14 -9.68 20.29 -11.79
CA LYS A 14 -10.96 19.95 -12.45
C LYS A 14 -11.85 19.08 -11.57
N LEU A 15 -11.30 18.47 -10.51
CA LEU A 15 -12.05 17.66 -9.55
C LEU A 15 -12.81 18.53 -8.55
N TYR A 16 -12.41 19.79 -8.37
CA TYR A 16 -13.06 20.70 -7.43
C TYR A 16 -14.18 21.49 -8.12
N ARG A 17 -15.28 21.69 -7.39
CA ARG A 17 -16.37 22.57 -7.83
C ARG A 17 -16.27 23.99 -7.26
N ASN A 18 -15.71 24.16 -6.05
CA ASN A 18 -15.80 25.40 -5.28
C ASN A 18 -14.45 26.03 -4.87
N CYS A 19 -13.31 25.34 -5.08
CA CYS A 19 -11.99 25.84 -4.68
C CYS A 19 -10.92 25.22 -5.58
N VAL A 20 -10.07 26.01 -6.22
CA VAL A 20 -8.99 25.49 -7.08
C VAL A 20 -7.65 25.60 -6.36
N PRO A 21 -7.00 24.48 -5.98
CA PRO A 21 -5.67 24.51 -5.40
C PRO A 21 -4.59 24.81 -6.44
N GLN A 22 -3.38 25.10 -5.97
CA GLN A 22 -2.25 25.41 -6.83
C GLN A 22 -1.76 24.18 -7.60
N LYS A 23 -1.41 24.38 -8.88
CA LYS A 23 -0.95 23.31 -9.78
C LYS A 23 0.45 22.83 -9.39
N ASN A 24 0.58 21.54 -9.13
CA ASN A 24 1.87 20.89 -8.90
C ASN A 24 2.56 20.53 -10.24
N PRO A 25 3.80 21.00 -10.50
CA PRO A 25 4.50 20.72 -11.76
C PRO A 25 4.87 19.24 -11.94
N SER A 26 4.97 18.47 -10.85
CA SER A 26 5.18 17.01 -10.88
C SER A 26 3.91 16.28 -10.48
N SER A 27 2.97 16.17 -11.41
CA SER A 27 1.71 15.45 -11.22
C SER A 27 1.58 14.26 -12.16
N TYR A 28 0.75 13.29 -11.78
CA TYR A 28 0.55 12.02 -12.48
C TYR A 28 -0.93 11.81 -12.78
N PRO A 29 -1.30 11.32 -13.98
CA PRO A 29 -2.70 11.08 -14.32
C PRO A 29 -3.27 9.88 -13.56
N LEU A 30 -4.57 9.92 -13.27
CA LEU A 30 -5.30 8.75 -12.77
C LEU A 30 -5.41 7.66 -13.84
N VAL A 31 -5.35 6.40 -13.42
CA VAL A 31 -5.40 5.25 -14.35
C VAL A 31 -6.87 4.89 -14.65
N PRO A 32 -7.29 4.86 -15.93
CA PRO A 32 -8.71 4.73 -16.29
C PRO A 32 -9.34 3.36 -16.02
N ASN A 33 -8.55 2.34 -15.74
CA ASN A 33 -9.03 0.96 -15.52
C ASN A 33 -9.45 0.66 -14.07
N HIS A 34 -9.40 1.66 -13.18
CA HIS A 34 -9.90 1.53 -11.82
C HIS A 34 -11.36 1.97 -11.72
N THR A 35 -12.14 1.26 -10.89
CA THR A 35 -13.57 1.55 -10.66
C THR A 35 -13.82 2.66 -9.65
N HIS A 36 -12.89 2.81 -8.68
CA HIS A 36 -13.03 3.67 -7.52
C HIS A 36 -11.65 4.25 -7.18
N PHE A 37 -11.61 5.46 -6.64
CA PHE A 37 -10.38 6.13 -6.19
C PHE A 37 -10.61 6.72 -4.80
N ILE A 38 -9.61 6.58 -3.92
CA ILE A 38 -9.53 7.36 -2.69
C ILE A 38 -8.44 8.41 -2.89
N LEU A 39 -8.82 9.69 -2.82
CA LEU A 39 -7.90 10.81 -2.94
C LEU A 39 -7.71 11.46 -1.58
N LEU A 40 -6.50 11.36 -1.04
CA LEU A 40 -6.11 11.94 0.23
C LEU A 40 -5.68 13.38 0.01
N ASP A 41 -6.32 14.32 0.69
CA ASP A 41 -5.91 15.72 0.69
C ASP A 41 -4.67 15.89 1.58
N ASP A 42 -3.56 16.31 1.00
CA ASP A 42 -2.36 16.66 1.73
C ASP A 42 -2.48 18.08 2.23
N LYS A 43 -2.81 18.23 3.51
CA LYS A 43 -2.80 19.54 4.14
C LYS A 43 -1.38 20.10 4.07
N CYS A 44 -1.18 21.11 3.22
CA CYS A 44 -0.03 22.00 3.32
C CYS A 44 -0.17 22.84 4.60
N ASP A 45 0.94 23.22 5.21
CA ASP A 45 0.91 24.24 6.26
C ASP A 45 0.43 25.61 5.69
N ALA A 46 0.25 26.60 6.57
CA ALA A 46 -0.17 27.95 6.16
C ALA A 46 0.81 28.63 5.18
N ASN A 47 2.01 28.07 5.00
CA ASN A 47 3.06 28.56 4.11
C ASN A 47 3.08 27.81 2.77
N GLY A 48 2.18 26.84 2.55
CA GLY A 48 2.10 26.05 1.33
C GLY A 48 3.10 24.89 1.26
N GLU A 49 3.80 24.57 2.36
CA GLU A 49 4.73 23.45 2.40
C GLU A 49 4.02 22.15 2.79
N THR A 50 4.24 21.10 2.00
CA THR A 50 3.81 19.74 2.34
C THR A 50 4.56 19.30 3.59
N TRP A 51 3.83 18.91 4.64
CA TRP A 51 4.43 18.39 5.86
C TRP A 51 5.33 17.19 5.52
N LYS A 52 6.50 17.10 6.14
CA LYS A 52 7.43 15.97 5.98
C LYS A 52 7.63 15.28 7.32
N ARG A 53 7.61 13.95 7.32
CA ARG A 53 7.92 13.13 8.49
C ARG A 53 9.09 12.20 8.14
N TYR A 54 10.11 12.17 8.99
CA TYR A 54 11.36 11.42 8.76
C TYR A 54 12.06 11.68 7.41
N GLY A 55 11.91 12.90 6.85
CA GLY A 55 12.49 13.27 5.55
C GLY A 55 11.69 12.81 4.33
N TYR A 56 10.58 12.08 4.53
CA TYR A 56 9.65 11.68 3.48
C TYR A 56 8.41 12.59 3.49
N PRO A 57 7.73 12.77 2.33
CA PRO A 57 6.46 13.49 2.30
C PRO A 57 5.45 12.79 3.22
N VAL A 58 4.76 13.53 4.10
CA VAL A 58 3.69 12.99 4.97
C VAL A 58 2.62 12.25 4.17
N GLN A 59 2.47 12.60 2.89
CA GLN A 59 1.64 11.90 1.91
C GLN A 59 1.87 10.37 1.87
N ALA A 60 3.14 9.95 1.89
CA ALA A 60 3.48 8.52 1.88
C ALA A 60 3.04 7.84 3.18
N ASP A 61 3.24 8.51 4.32
CA ASP A 61 2.85 8.01 5.63
C ASP A 61 1.32 7.91 5.78
N LEU A 62 0.56 8.92 5.35
CA LEU A 62 -0.91 8.90 5.42
C LEU A 62 -1.52 7.82 4.51
N THR A 63 -0.96 7.63 3.33
CA THR A 63 -1.42 6.59 2.39
C THR A 63 -1.18 5.20 2.97
N ILE A 64 -0.03 4.97 3.60
CA ILE A 64 0.31 3.70 4.24
C ILE A 64 -0.61 3.44 5.43
N GLN A 65 -0.80 4.44 6.30
CA GLN A 65 -1.67 4.33 7.48
C GLN A 65 -3.12 4.03 7.11
N LEU A 66 -3.71 4.79 6.19
CA LEU A 66 -5.08 4.55 5.75
C LEU A 66 -5.24 3.15 5.13
N ARG A 67 -4.25 2.69 4.37
CA ARG A 67 -4.27 1.34 3.80
C ARG A 67 -4.27 0.28 4.91
N ALA A 68 -3.42 0.43 5.93
CA ALA A 68 -3.36 -0.50 7.06
C ALA A 68 -4.68 -0.53 7.86
N GLU A 69 -5.28 0.64 8.10
CA GLU A 69 -6.58 0.73 8.80
C GLU A 69 -7.72 0.06 8.01
N ILE A 70 -7.79 0.30 6.69
CA ILE A 70 -8.78 -0.36 5.82
C ILE A 70 -8.59 -1.88 5.83
N GLU A 71 -7.34 -2.35 5.79
CA GLU A 71 -7.03 -3.78 5.84
C GLU A 71 -7.43 -4.39 7.20
N GLN A 72 -7.16 -3.69 8.30
CA GLN A 72 -7.56 -4.13 9.63
C GLN A 72 -9.08 -4.19 9.79
N GLU A 73 -9.79 -3.16 9.35
CA GLU A 73 -11.25 -3.12 9.42
C GLU A 73 -11.88 -4.21 8.56
N ALA A 74 -11.35 -4.44 7.35
CA ALA A 74 -11.81 -5.52 6.48
C ALA A 74 -11.63 -6.91 7.13
N ARG A 75 -10.54 -7.14 7.87
CA ARG A 75 -10.35 -8.39 8.63
C ARG A 75 -11.39 -8.56 9.73
N CYS A 76 -11.72 -7.48 10.43
CA CYS A 76 -12.67 -7.48 11.56
C CYS A 76 -14.14 -7.49 11.13
N SER A 77 -14.44 -6.99 9.93
CA SER A 77 -15.80 -6.85 9.36
C SER A 77 -16.48 -8.19 9.01
N SER A 78 -15.87 -9.33 9.33
CA SER A 78 -16.49 -10.65 9.19
C SER A 78 -17.82 -10.72 9.94
N HIS A 79 -18.88 -11.14 9.24
CA HIS A 79 -20.21 -11.30 9.84
C HIS A 79 -20.11 -12.21 11.08
N TYR A 80 -20.53 -11.67 12.22
CA TYR A 80 -20.60 -12.26 13.57
C TYR A 80 -21.13 -13.72 13.64
N ARG A 81 -21.77 -14.21 12.58
CA ARG A 81 -22.41 -15.53 12.53
C ARG A 81 -21.54 -16.65 11.93
N GLN A 82 -20.36 -16.35 11.38
CA GLN A 82 -19.62 -17.31 10.53
C GLN A 82 -18.16 -17.58 10.97
N ASN A 83 -17.59 -16.90 11.97
CA ASN A 83 -16.22 -17.15 12.49
C ASN A 83 -15.07 -17.13 11.43
N TYR A 84 -15.28 -16.60 10.23
CA TYR A 84 -14.25 -16.50 9.19
C TYR A 84 -13.76 -15.06 9.03
N THR A 85 -12.45 -14.82 9.11
CA THR A 85 -11.85 -13.53 8.79
C THR A 85 -11.63 -13.39 7.29
N ILE A 86 -11.64 -12.15 6.78
CA ILE A 86 -11.29 -11.88 5.39
C ILE A 86 -9.76 -11.94 5.25
N PRO A 87 -9.20 -12.88 4.47
CA PRO A 87 -7.76 -12.96 4.28
C PRO A 87 -7.28 -11.80 3.40
N ILE A 88 -6.17 -11.18 3.79
CA ILE A 88 -5.56 -10.06 3.07
C ILE A 88 -4.09 -10.38 2.89
N ILE A 89 -3.60 -10.21 1.66
CA ILE A 89 -2.20 -10.39 1.29
C ILE A 89 -1.68 -9.13 0.58
N GLN A 90 -0.40 -8.84 0.74
CA GLN A 90 0.30 -7.79 -0.01
C GLN A 90 1.28 -8.42 -0.99
N ILE A 91 1.35 -7.88 -2.21
CA ILE A 91 2.30 -8.31 -3.24
C ILE A 91 3.28 -7.17 -3.50
N LEU A 92 4.58 -7.45 -3.38
CA LEU A 92 5.66 -6.52 -3.71
C LEU A 92 6.26 -6.88 -5.07
N ILE A 93 6.14 -5.95 -6.01
CA ILE A 93 6.73 -5.98 -7.35
C ILE A 93 7.57 -4.70 -7.49
N GLU A 94 8.87 -4.86 -7.77
CA GLU A 94 9.87 -3.78 -7.65
C GLU A 94 9.77 -3.00 -6.32
N GLY A 95 9.32 -1.74 -6.38
CA GLY A 95 9.22 -0.82 -5.26
C GLY A 95 10.42 0.12 -5.07
N GLY A 96 10.18 1.19 -4.31
CA GLY A 96 11.19 2.13 -3.83
C GLY A 96 11.26 2.14 -2.30
N PRO A 97 11.95 3.12 -1.69
CA PRO A 97 12.05 3.25 -0.24
C PRO A 97 10.68 3.29 0.47
N SER A 98 9.69 4.00 -0.08
CA SER A 98 8.33 4.02 0.47
C SER A 98 7.64 2.65 0.43
N SER A 99 7.94 1.81 -0.57
CA SER A 99 7.40 0.45 -0.65
C SER A 99 7.94 -0.44 0.48
N LEU A 100 9.18 -0.21 0.94
CA LEU A 100 9.72 -0.90 2.10
C LEU A 100 8.96 -0.53 3.37
N LEU A 101 8.59 0.74 3.54
CA LEU A 101 7.75 1.18 4.67
C LEU A 101 6.39 0.49 4.64
N THR A 102 5.75 0.39 3.47
CA THR A 102 4.49 -0.35 3.34
C THR A 102 4.64 -1.83 3.69
N VAL A 103 5.75 -2.46 3.31
CA VAL A 103 6.03 -3.86 3.67
C VAL A 103 6.22 -4.02 5.18
N VAL A 104 6.97 -3.11 5.82
CA VAL A 104 7.14 -3.11 7.29
C VAL A 104 5.78 -2.97 7.97
N GLU A 105 4.96 -2.01 7.53
CA GLU A 105 3.62 -1.81 8.08
C GLU A 105 2.74 -3.05 7.95
N ALA A 106 2.77 -3.69 6.78
CA ALA A 106 2.03 -4.91 6.51
C ALA A 106 2.45 -6.05 7.45
N VAL A 107 3.75 -6.27 7.60
CA VAL A 107 4.29 -7.31 8.50
C VAL A 107 3.96 -7.02 9.97
N MET A 108 4.02 -5.75 10.41
CA MET A 108 3.63 -5.36 11.76
C MET A 108 2.15 -5.62 12.05
N HIS A 109 1.30 -5.57 11.02
CA HIS A 109 -0.13 -5.90 11.10
C HIS A 109 -0.45 -7.35 10.72
N GLU A 110 0.54 -8.25 10.81
CA GLU A 110 0.40 -9.68 10.49
C GLU A 110 -0.14 -9.97 9.09
N THR A 111 0.08 -9.05 8.14
CA THR A 111 -0.31 -9.19 6.74
C THR A 111 0.78 -9.96 5.99
N PRO A 112 0.48 -11.14 5.42
CA PRO A 112 1.45 -11.86 4.62
C PRO A 112 1.89 -11.04 3.39
N VAL A 113 3.21 -10.97 3.16
CA VAL A 113 3.80 -10.26 2.01
C VAL A 113 4.44 -11.26 1.07
N VAL A 114 3.96 -11.29 -0.18
CA VAL A 114 4.57 -12.04 -1.28
C VAL A 114 5.55 -11.13 -2.01
N VAL A 115 6.82 -11.49 -2.00
CA VAL A 115 7.88 -10.75 -2.70
C VAL A 115 8.24 -11.45 -4.00
N ILE A 116 8.16 -10.75 -5.12
CA ILE A 116 8.51 -11.30 -6.43
C ILE A 116 9.98 -11.01 -6.73
N GLU A 117 10.85 -11.99 -6.52
CA GLU A 117 12.26 -11.89 -6.89
C GLU A 117 12.42 -11.77 -8.43
N GLY A 118 13.42 -11.00 -8.85
CA GLY A 118 13.75 -10.78 -10.26
C GLY A 118 13.15 -9.50 -10.83
N THR A 119 12.18 -8.89 -10.15
CA THR A 119 11.54 -7.66 -10.63
C THR A 119 12.45 -6.44 -10.49
N GLY A 120 13.40 -6.43 -9.54
CA GLY A 120 14.32 -5.30 -9.32
C GLY A 120 14.11 -4.55 -8.01
N ARG A 121 14.93 -3.52 -7.78
CA ARG A 121 14.83 -2.52 -6.69
C ARG A 121 14.52 -3.13 -5.31
N ALA A 122 13.46 -2.66 -4.62
CA ALA A 122 13.15 -3.06 -3.24
C ALA A 122 12.82 -4.56 -3.11
N ALA A 123 12.10 -5.15 -4.08
CA ALA A 123 11.79 -6.57 -4.10
C ALA A 123 13.06 -7.43 -4.13
N ASN A 124 14.02 -7.12 -5.02
CA ASN A 124 15.29 -7.85 -5.06
C ASN A 124 16.15 -7.61 -3.82
N PHE A 125 16.06 -6.43 -3.22
CA PHE A 125 16.74 -6.13 -1.96
C PHE A 125 16.25 -7.05 -0.83
N ILE A 126 14.93 -7.14 -0.63
CA ILE A 126 14.34 -8.04 0.37
C ILE A 126 14.65 -9.50 0.07
N ALA A 127 14.51 -9.93 -1.20
CA ALA A 127 14.75 -11.32 -1.59
C ALA A 127 16.21 -11.76 -1.31
N LYS A 128 17.19 -10.90 -1.64
CA LYS A 128 18.61 -11.16 -1.34
C LYS A 128 18.88 -11.20 0.16
N ALA A 129 18.31 -10.28 0.92
CA ALA A 129 18.45 -10.26 2.38
C ALA A 129 17.86 -11.52 3.01
N TYR A 130 16.66 -11.94 2.57
CA TYR A 130 16.01 -13.16 3.03
C TYR A 130 16.88 -14.40 2.75
N ARG A 131 17.39 -14.54 1.52
CA ARG A 131 18.29 -15.65 1.14
C ARG A 131 19.60 -15.64 1.94
N ALA A 132 20.16 -14.47 2.23
CA ALA A 132 21.39 -14.36 3.02
C ALA A 132 21.17 -14.80 4.48
N LEU A 133 19.99 -14.56 5.04
CA LEU A 133 19.66 -14.90 6.42
C LEU A 133 19.17 -16.35 6.59
N TYR A 134 18.41 -16.87 5.62
CA TYR A 134 17.69 -18.15 5.74
C TYR A 134 18.09 -19.20 4.69
N GLY A 135 19.04 -18.88 3.81
CA GLY A 135 19.47 -19.77 2.71
C GLY A 135 18.45 -19.86 1.58
N ASN A 136 18.61 -20.85 0.69
CA ASN A 136 17.71 -21.11 -0.44
C ASN A 136 16.42 -21.86 -0.03
N GLN A 137 15.88 -21.61 1.17
CA GLN A 137 14.62 -22.21 1.56
C GLN A 137 13.48 -21.55 0.79
N THR A 138 13.11 -22.13 -0.34
CA THR A 138 11.79 -21.94 -0.94
C THR A 138 10.79 -22.63 -0.03
N THR A 139 9.94 -21.87 0.65
CA THR A 139 8.79 -22.43 1.36
C THR A 139 7.84 -23.01 0.31
N TYR A 140 7.89 -24.34 0.14
CA TYR A 140 6.85 -25.10 -0.53
C TYR A 140 5.55 -24.86 0.22
N ILE A 141 4.58 -24.22 -0.43
CA ILE A 141 3.20 -24.19 0.07
C ILE A 141 2.59 -25.51 -0.40
N PRO A 142 2.43 -26.52 0.48
CA PRO A 142 1.76 -27.75 0.07
C PRO A 142 0.35 -27.42 -0.42
N PRO A 143 -0.16 -28.12 -1.45
CA PRO A 143 -1.57 -28.02 -1.82
C PRO A 143 -2.42 -28.28 -0.58
N VAL A 144 -3.44 -27.45 -0.37
CA VAL A 144 -4.42 -27.64 0.71
C VAL A 144 -5.07 -29.01 0.51
N ASP A 145 -4.81 -29.94 1.42
CA ASP A 145 -5.44 -31.25 1.39
C ASP A 145 -6.91 -31.07 1.78
N ASN A 146 -7.79 -31.06 0.78
CA ASN A 146 -9.24 -30.93 0.97
C ASN A 146 -9.89 -32.18 1.62
N ASN A 147 -9.08 -33.11 2.13
CA ASN A 147 -9.53 -34.34 2.78
C ASN A 147 -9.42 -34.30 4.32
N ALA A 148 -9.22 -33.13 4.93
CA ALA A 148 -9.46 -32.98 6.36
C ALA A 148 -10.97 -33.11 6.63
N ASN A 149 -11.38 -34.32 7.03
CA ASN A 149 -12.76 -34.71 7.30
C ASN A 149 -13.53 -33.67 8.14
N LEU A 150 -14.76 -33.39 7.67
CA LEU A 150 -15.86 -32.80 8.43
C LEU A 150 -16.23 -33.65 9.65
#